data_AF-A0A9X4MJA3-F1
#
_entry.id   AF-A0A9X4MJA3-F1
#
_cell.length_a   1.000
_cell.length_b   1.000
_cell.length_c   1.000
_cell.angle_alpha   90.00
_cell.angle_beta   90.00
_cell.angle_gamma   90.00
#
_symmetry.space_group_name_H-M   'P 1'
#
loop_
_entity.id
_entity.type
_entity.pdbx_description
1 polymer ?
#
loop_
_entity_poly.entity_id
_entity_poly.type
_entity_poly.pdbx_seq_one_letter_code
_entity_poly.pdbx_strand_id
1 'polypeptide(L)'
;MSQLLTFDTSKRTFSSITLEHSSPSAIYPLKDKNLLFIEHSDYQFSPISFTIYNAETGEQVFHSLKELNPRPHYLEHIRQMDNLRLMMILSDTLIIYDLQTKKITNKTTL
;
A
#
# COMPACT_ATOMS: atom_id res chain seq x y z
N MET A 1 -1.80 -8.89 -15.49
CA MET A 1 -1.69 -9.47 -14.13
C MET A 1 -0.24 -9.39 -13.72
N SER A 2 0.03 -8.97 -12.48
CA SER A 2 1.38 -8.88 -11.93
C SER A 2 1.57 -9.96 -10.86
N GLN A 3 2.81 -10.40 -10.66
CA GLN A 3 3.14 -11.43 -9.70
C GLN A 3 4.12 -10.92 -8.66
N LEU A 4 3.90 -11.26 -7.39
CA LEU A 4 4.90 -11.15 -6.34
C LEU A 4 5.60 -12.49 -6.19
N LEU A 5 6.93 -12.49 -6.27
CA LEU A 5 7.73 -13.66 -5.97
C LEU A 5 7.97 -13.73 -4.47
N THR A 6 7.65 -14.86 -3.86
CA THR A 6 7.97 -15.15 -2.46
C THR A 6 8.99 -16.27 -2.38
N PHE A 7 9.83 -16.21 -1.35
CA PHE A 7 10.85 -17.23 -1.08
C PHE A 7 10.64 -17.80 0.32
N ASP A 8 10.27 -19.07 0.37
CA ASP A 8 10.19 -19.82 1.63
C ASP A 8 11.62 -20.21 2.02
N THR A 9 12.18 -19.56 3.04
CA THR A 9 13.56 -19.80 3.50
C THR A 9 13.73 -21.19 4.14
N SER A 10 12.66 -21.77 4.68
CA SER A 10 12.69 -23.09 5.31
C SER A 10 12.76 -24.20 4.27
N LYS A 11 12.00 -24.06 3.18
CA LYS A 11 11.94 -25.03 2.07
C LYS A 11 12.93 -24.73 0.95
N ARG A 12 13.48 -23.51 0.92
CA ARG A 12 14.33 -22.98 -0.15
C ARG A 12 13.64 -23.01 -1.52
N THR A 13 12.34 -22.73 -1.54
CA THR A 13 11.51 -22.76 -2.75
C THR A 13 10.93 -21.38 -3.04
N PHE A 14 10.89 -21.02 -4.32
CA PHE A 14 10.13 -19.87 -4.79
C PHE A 14 8.67 -20.24 -5.03
N SER A 15 7.77 -19.32 -4.71
CA SER A 15 6.37 -19.34 -5.11
C SER A 15 5.99 -17.97 -5.67
N SER A 16 4.84 -17.90 -6.33
CA SER A 16 4.29 -16.63 -6.80
C SER A 16 2.90 -16.40 -6.23
N ILE A 17 2.61 -15.13 -5.95
CA ILE A 17 1.29 -14.63 -5.60
C ILE A 17 0.81 -13.78 -6.76
N THR A 18 -0.37 -14.08 -7.28
CA THR A 18 -1.01 -13.26 -8.31
C THR A 18 -1.68 -12.06 -7.66
N LEU A 19 -1.27 -10.86 -8.05
CA LEU A 19 -1.97 -9.64 -7.67
C LEU A 19 -3.14 -9.39 -8.60
N GLU A 20 -4.27 -8.99 -8.01
CA GLU A 20 -5.46 -8.59 -8.76
C GLU A 20 -5.20 -7.31 -9.57
N HIS A 21 -4.41 -6.41 -9.01
CA HIS A 21 -4.04 -5.14 -9.63
C HIS A 21 -2.64 -5.20 -10.20
N SER A 22 -2.45 -4.65 -11.40
CA SER A 22 -1.19 -4.65 -12.12
C SER A 22 -0.24 -3.54 -11.65
N SER A 23 1.02 -3.67 -12.05
CA SER A 23 2.07 -2.65 -11.90
C SER A 23 2.52 -2.37 -10.46
N PRO A 24 2.79 -3.39 -9.63
CA PRO A 24 3.37 -3.15 -8.30
C PRO A 24 4.72 -2.43 -8.45
N SER A 25 4.94 -1.41 -7.63
CA SER A 25 6.11 -0.53 -7.71
C SER A 25 6.99 -0.61 -6.46
N ALA A 26 6.37 -0.75 -5.30
CA ALA A 26 7.04 -0.87 -4.02
C ALA A 26 6.21 -1.72 -3.05
N ILE A 27 6.90 -2.36 -2.11
CA ILE A 27 6.28 -3.20 -1.07
C ILE A 27 6.83 -2.75 0.28
N TYR A 28 5.93 -2.48 1.22
CA TYR A 28 6.26 -2.04 2.56
C TYR A 28 5.61 -2.98 3.58
N PRO A 29 6.39 -3.56 4.52
CA PRO A 29 5.80 -4.31 5.62
C PRO A 29 5.04 -3.36 6.55
N LEU A 30 3.86 -3.78 7.02
CA LEU A 30 3.11 -3.04 8.02
C LEU A 30 3.44 -3.54 9.43
N LYS A 31 2.84 -2.90 10.45
CA LYS A 31 3.08 -3.24 11.86
C LYS A 31 2.58 -4.65 12.18
N ASP A 32 1.43 -5.02 11.62
CA ASP A 32 0.99 -6.41 11.55
C ASP A 32 1.90 -7.17 10.57
N LYS A 33 2.57 -8.21 11.08
CA LYS A 33 3.58 -8.97 10.34
C LYS A 33 3.03 -9.69 9.12
N ASN A 34 1.72 -9.93 9.07
CA ASN A 34 1.08 -10.60 7.96
C ASN A 34 0.54 -9.62 6.91
N LEU A 35 0.59 -8.31 7.16
CA LEU A 35 0.08 -7.30 6.23
C LEU A 35 1.22 -6.62 5.47
N LEU A 36 1.05 -6.56 4.16
CA LEU A 36 1.90 -5.83 3.23
C LEU A 36 1.11 -4.68 2.60
N PHE A 37 1.74 -3.51 2.52
CA PHE A 37 1.29 -2.43 1.65
C PHE A 37 2.03 -2.56 0.32
N ILE A 38 1.30 -2.69 -0.78
CA ILE A 38 1.85 -2.79 -2.12
C ILE A 38 1.41 -1.55 -2.90
N GLU A 39 2.34 -0.64 -3.17
CA GLU A 39 2.07 0.51 -4.05
C GLU A 39 1.98 0.03 -5.51
N HIS A 40 1.07 0.63 -6.27
CA HIS A 40 0.99 0.41 -7.72
C HIS A 40 1.44 1.66 -8.48
N SER A 41 2.26 1.45 -9.50
CA SER A 41 2.61 2.45 -10.50
C SER A 41 1.46 2.62 -11.48
N ASP A 42 0.53 3.51 -11.15
CA ASP A 42 -0.33 4.12 -12.15
C ASP A 42 0.36 5.36 -12.75
N TYR A 43 0.10 5.67 -14.02
CA TYR A 43 0.66 6.80 -14.79
C TYR A 43 0.86 8.09 -13.98
N GLN A 44 1.81 8.95 -14.36
CA GLN A 44 2.26 10.16 -13.63
C GLN A 44 1.15 11.10 -13.08
N PHE A 45 -0.09 11.02 -13.59
CA PHE A 45 -1.23 11.86 -13.19
C PHE A 45 -2.35 11.10 -12.46
N SER A 46 -2.15 9.82 -12.15
CA SER A 46 -3.12 8.99 -11.43
C SER A 46 -2.99 9.17 -9.92
N PRO A 47 -4.10 9.06 -9.16
CA PRO A 47 -4.04 9.04 -7.71
C PRO A 47 -3.18 7.87 -7.24
N ILE A 48 -2.49 8.05 -6.11
CA ILE A 48 -1.75 6.96 -5.48
C ILE A 48 -2.71 5.81 -5.19
N SER A 49 -2.38 4.63 -5.69
CA SER A 49 -3.14 3.40 -5.53
C SER A 49 -2.27 2.34 -4.86
N PHE A 50 -2.90 1.52 -4.03
CA PHE A 50 -2.19 0.47 -3.30
C PHE A 50 -3.12 -0.68 -2.92
N THR A 51 -2.53 -1.84 -2.67
CA THR A 51 -3.20 -3.00 -2.12
C THR A 51 -2.69 -3.27 -0.71
N ILE A 52 -3.60 -3.49 0.24
CA ILE A 52 -3.29 -4.17 1.49
C ILE A 52 -3.42 -5.66 1.24
N TYR A 53 -2.31 -6.38 1.35
CA TYR A 53 -2.25 -7.82 1.13
C TYR A 53 -2.00 -8.55 2.44
N ASN A 54 -2.82 -9.55 2.75
CA ASN A 54 -2.60 -10.45 3.85
C ASN A 54 -1.83 -11.69 3.38
N ALA A 55 -0.59 -11.83 3.83
CA ALA A 55 0.31 -12.93 3.46
C ALA A 55 -0.07 -14.28 4.09
N GLU A 56 -0.92 -14.30 5.13
CA GLU A 56 -1.44 -15.52 5.74
C GLU A 56 -2.67 -16.04 4.99
N THR A 57 -3.63 -15.16 4.67
CA THR A 57 -4.91 -15.55 4.08
C THR A 57 -4.95 -15.42 2.56
N GLY A 58 -4.04 -14.64 1.97
CA GLY A 58 -4.05 -14.28 0.55
C GLY A 58 -5.04 -13.17 0.20
N GLU A 59 -5.74 -12.59 1.17
CA GLU A 59 -6.72 -11.51 0.95
C GLU A 59 -6.05 -10.26 0.37
N GLN A 60 -6.70 -9.64 -0.61
CA GLN A 60 -6.26 -8.41 -1.27
C GLN A 60 -7.36 -7.35 -1.17
N VAL A 61 -7.04 -6.21 -0.55
CA VAL A 61 -7.95 -5.06 -0.49
C VAL A 61 -7.33 -3.89 -1.21
N PHE A 62 -7.96 -3.43 -2.29
CA PHE A 62 -7.50 -2.29 -3.07
C PHE A 62 -7.99 -0.95 -2.52
N HIS A 63 -7.10 0.05 -2.58
CA HIS A 63 -7.29 1.42 -2.15
C HIS A 63 -6.75 2.41 -3.17
N SER A 64 -7.34 3.61 -3.17
CA SER A 64 -6.90 4.72 -4.02
C SER A 64 -7.13 6.04 -3.31
N LEU A 65 -6.10 6.88 -3.27
CA LEU A 65 -6.10 8.21 -2.66
C LEU A 65 -6.60 9.27 -3.65
N LYS A 66 -7.83 9.09 -4.17
CA LYS A 66 -8.43 9.99 -5.17
C LYS A 66 -8.53 11.45 -4.72
N GLU A 67 -8.64 11.65 -3.41
CA GLU A 67 -8.70 12.97 -2.75
C GLU A 67 -7.40 13.78 -2.88
N LEU A 68 -6.30 13.12 -3.28
CA LEU A 68 -4.99 13.74 -3.52
C LEU A 68 -4.71 13.92 -5.02
N ASN A 69 -5.74 14.06 -5.86
CA ASN A 69 -5.55 14.32 -7.29
C ASN A 69 -5.72 15.84 -7.58
N PRO A 70 -4.82 16.52 -8.33
CA PRO A 70 -3.58 16.02 -8.96
C PRO A 70 -2.56 15.49 -7.94
N ARG A 71 -1.90 14.38 -8.28
CA ARG A 71 -0.92 13.70 -7.39
C ARG A 71 0.10 14.73 -6.90
N PRO A 72 0.13 15.07 -5.60
CA PRO A 72 1.00 16.13 -5.12
C PRO A 72 2.46 15.71 -5.30
N HIS A 73 2.85 14.51 -4.85
CA HIS A 73 4.21 13.96 -4.98
C HIS A 73 4.22 12.41 -4.83
N TYR A 74 5.40 11.80 -4.76
CA TYR A 74 5.57 10.36 -4.48
C TYR A 74 5.38 10.05 -2.99
N LEU A 75 5.12 8.77 -2.69
CA LEU A 75 4.93 8.28 -1.32
C LEU A 75 6.31 8.04 -0.70
N GLU A 76 6.63 8.76 0.38
CA GLU A 76 7.96 8.70 1.01
C GLU A 76 8.00 7.71 2.16
N HIS A 77 6.99 7.79 3.03
CA HIS A 77 6.88 6.91 4.19
C HIS A 77 5.46 6.44 4.40
N ILE A 78 5.32 5.19 4.83
CA ILE A 78 4.06 4.58 5.25
C ILE A 78 4.29 3.93 6.61
N ARG A 79 3.35 4.12 7.53
CA ARG A 79 3.35 3.44 8.82
C ARG A 79 1.93 3.09 9.21
N GLN A 80 1.71 1.84 9.60
CA GLN A 80 0.47 1.44 10.24
C GLN A 80 0.42 1.99 11.67
N MET A 81 -0.60 2.81 11.97
CA MET A 81 -0.83 3.33 13.32
C MET A 81 -1.52 2.26 14.17
N ASP A 82 -2.55 1.63 13.60
CA ASP A 82 -3.35 0.56 14.17
C ASP A 82 -4.03 -0.26 13.05
N ASN A 83 -4.97 -1.13 13.41
CA ASN A 83 -5.62 -2.05 12.48
C ASN A 83 -6.48 -1.35 11.42
N LEU A 84 -6.84 -0.07 11.63
CA LEU A 84 -7.73 0.67 10.74
C LEU A 84 -7.02 1.83 10.04
N ARG A 85 -5.89 2.31 10.56
CA ARG A 85 -5.30 3.58 10.11
C ARG A 85 -3.86 3.46 9.65
N LEU A 86 -3.59 4.09 8.51
CA LEU A 86 -2.26 4.32 7.98
C LEU A 86 -1.88 5.79 8.14
N MET A 87 -0.67 6.04 8.59
CA MET A 87 0.00 7.33 8.47
C MET A 87 0.88 7.28 7.22
N MET A 88 0.77 8.27 6.35
CA MET A 88 1.59 8.39 5.14
C MET A 88 2.20 9.78 5.05
N ILE A 89 3.45 9.85 4.60
CA ILE A 89 4.15 11.11 4.31
C ILE A 89 4.35 11.18 2.80
N LEU A 90 3.90 12.29 2.23
CA LEU A 90 3.99 12.63 0.81
C LEU A 90 4.63 14.01 0.72
N SER A 91 5.93 14.06 0.48
CA SER A 91 6.71 15.30 0.54
C SER A 91 6.50 16.07 1.84
N ASP A 92 5.86 17.23 1.81
CA ASP A 92 5.63 18.08 2.98
C ASP A 92 4.32 17.76 3.70
N THR A 93 3.57 16.76 3.25
CA THR A 93 2.23 16.47 3.74
C THR A 93 2.20 15.14 4.49
N LEU A 94 1.74 15.16 5.73
CA LEU A 94 1.34 13.98 6.47
C LEU A 94 -0.17 13.78 6.36
N ILE A 95 -0.59 12.57 6.01
CA ILE A 95 -2.00 12.16 6.02
C ILE A 95 -2.23 10.98 6.95
N ILE A 96 -3.44 10.92 7.51
CA ILE A 96 -3.99 9.73 8.16
C ILE A 96 -5.12 9.20 7.29
N TYR A 97 -4.95 7.98 6.81
CA TYR A 97 -5.92 7.29 5.96
C TYR A 97 -6.57 6.16 6.73
N ASP A 98 -7.90 6.08 6.67
CA ASP A 98 -8.70 5.03 7.27
C ASP A 98 -9.01 3.94 6.24
N LEU A 99 -8.55 2.73 6.51
CA LEU A 99 -8.65 1.55 5.65
C LEU A 99 -10.10 1.07 5.49
N GLN A 100 -10.93 1.23 6.51
CA GLN A 100 -12.31 0.74 6.50
C GLN A 100 -13.20 1.66 5.64
N THR A 101 -13.17 2.95 5.94
CA THR A 101 -13.95 3.98 5.25
C THR A 101 -13.33 4.39 3.91
N LYS A 102 -12.07 4.04 3.68
CA LYS A 102 -11.27 4.37 2.50
C LYS A 102 -11.09 5.87 2.28
N LYS A 103 -10.97 6.65 3.35
CA LYS A 103 -10.89 8.12 3.33
C LYS A 103 -9.69 8.68 4.08
N ILE A 104 -9.27 9.87 3.69
CA ILE A 104 -8.32 10.65 4.49
C ILE A 104 -9.10 11.29 5.64
N THR A 105 -8.68 10.99 6.87
CA THR A 105 -9.31 11.49 8.10
C THR A 105 -8.57 12.69 8.68
N ASN A 106 -7.28 12.83 8.37
CA ASN A 106 -6.48 13.98 8.77
C ASN A 106 -5.42 14.28 7.70
N LYS A 107 -5.10 15.56 7.53
CA LYS A 107 -4.07 16.06 6.61
C LYS A 107 -3.42 17.29 7.24
N THR A 108 -2.10 17.28 7.35
CA THR A 108 -1.32 18.41 7.86
C THR A 108 -0.03 18.57 7.05
N THR A 109 0.44 19.81 6.95
CA THR A 109 1.80 20.11 6.47
C THR A 109 2.80 19.90 7.61
N LEU A 110 4.00 19.40 7.29
CA LEU A 110 5.12 19.12 8.20
C LEU A 110 6.06 20.32 8.37
#